data_AF-A7TJI9-F1
#
_entry.id   AF-A7TJI9-F1
#
_cell.length_a   1.000
_cell.length_b   1.000
_cell.length_c   1.000
_cell.angle_alpha   90.00
_cell.angle_beta   90.00
_cell.angle_gamma   90.00
#
_symmetry.space_group_name_H-M   'P 1'
#
loop_
_entity.id
_entity.type
_entity.pdbx_description
1 polymer ?
#
loop_
_entity_poly.entity_id
_entity_poly.type
_entity_poly.pdbx_seq_one_letter_code
_entity_poly.pdbx_strand_id
1 'polypeptide(L)'
;MTSASGVRRPIIIEEFRTAIRDMGTDELNTIRAEIENSVRHLERSNKRLEMYVAKLMGEPHEVDNEYLDENENINMDDLKLFQESIRENNIVLSNHRDRLEALNQETIYRVSGTSKNINGVVNNNGKMDIDSEMEKSAPSSIYL
;
A
#
# COMPACT_ATOMS: atom_id res chain seq x y z
N MET A 1 -3.12 -26.02 17.92
CA MET A 1 -2.88 -24.90 17.00
C MET A 1 -4.25 -24.42 16.51
N THR A 2 -4.81 -23.44 17.19
CA THR A 2 -6.12 -22.86 16.88
C THR A 2 -5.91 -21.66 15.95
N SER A 3 -6.00 -21.91 14.66
CA SER A 3 -6.11 -20.85 13.64
C SER A 3 -7.39 -20.08 13.94
N ALA A 4 -7.27 -18.81 14.34
CA ALA A 4 -8.39 -17.91 14.58
C ALA A 4 -9.08 -17.58 13.24
N SER A 5 -9.81 -18.56 12.69
CA SER A 5 -10.68 -18.41 11.53
C SER A 5 -12.08 -18.15 12.07
N GLY A 6 -12.39 -16.86 12.27
CA GLY A 6 -13.68 -16.46 12.81
C GLY A 6 -13.78 -14.96 12.87
N VAL A 7 -14.33 -14.38 11.81
CA VAL A 7 -14.54 -12.94 11.60
C VAL A 7 -13.24 -12.18 11.37
N ARG A 8 -12.90 -12.01 10.08
CA ARG A 8 -11.87 -11.10 9.59
C ARG A 8 -12.34 -9.66 9.87
N ARG A 9 -12.32 -9.27 11.14
CA ARG A 9 -12.71 -7.92 11.57
C ARG A 9 -11.87 -6.93 10.76
N PRO A 10 -12.47 -5.83 10.25
CA PRO A 10 -11.69 -4.74 9.67
C PRO A 10 -10.58 -4.37 10.66
N ILE A 11 -9.33 -4.45 10.22
CA ILE A 11 -8.21 -4.06 11.08
C ILE A 11 -8.42 -2.57 11.37
N ILE A 12 -8.39 -2.21 12.65
CA ILE A 12 -8.49 -0.81 13.07
C ILE A 12 -7.27 -0.11 12.48
N ILE A 13 -7.51 0.88 11.63
CA ILE A 13 -6.45 1.53 10.85
C ILE A 13 -5.36 2.13 11.76
N GLU A 14 -5.72 2.60 12.95
CA GLU A 14 -4.78 3.15 13.94
C GLU A 14 -3.82 2.09 14.53
N GLU A 15 -4.32 0.88 14.78
CA GLU A 15 -3.48 -0.24 15.22
C GLU A 15 -2.51 -0.64 14.11
N PHE A 16 -3.00 -0.66 12.87
CA PHE A 16 -2.18 -0.94 11.69
C PHE A 16 -1.07 0.12 11.52
N ARG A 17 -1.41 1.42 11.61
CA ARG A 17 -0.44 2.53 11.56
C ARG A 17 0.63 2.40 12.63
N THR A 18 0.26 1.96 13.83
CA THR A 18 1.22 1.78 14.93
C THR A 18 2.14 0.60 14.65
N ALA A 19 1.59 -0.54 14.22
CA ALA A 19 2.36 -1.76 13.96
C ALA A 19 3.40 -1.59 12.84
N ILE A 20 3.05 -0.87 11.75
CA ILE A 20 3.96 -0.71 10.60
C ILE A 20 5.18 0.19 10.88
N ARG A 21 5.16 0.99 11.97
CA ARG A 21 6.31 1.85 12.34
C ARG A 21 7.53 1.06 12.75
N ASP A 22 7.32 -0.10 13.40
CA ASP A 22 8.40 -0.93 13.94
C ASP A 22 8.88 -2.00 12.95
N MET A 23 8.20 -2.15 11.81
CA MET A 23 8.50 -3.17 10.80
C MET A 23 9.68 -2.79 9.90
N GLY A 24 10.38 -3.82 9.40
CA GLY A 24 11.42 -3.67 8.40
C GLY A 24 10.86 -3.34 7.01
N THR A 25 11.67 -2.71 6.14
CA THR A 25 11.25 -2.35 4.78
C THR A 25 10.78 -3.55 3.96
N ASP A 26 11.44 -4.70 4.11
CA ASP A 26 11.08 -5.93 3.39
C ASP A 26 9.71 -6.46 3.85
N GLU A 27 9.44 -6.43 5.16
CA GLU A 27 8.14 -6.82 5.72
C GLU A 27 7.02 -5.90 5.24
N LEU A 28 7.28 -4.58 5.17
CA LEU A 28 6.33 -3.61 4.62
C LEU A 28 6.02 -3.87 3.14
N ASN A 29 7.02 -4.26 2.36
CA ASN A 29 6.85 -4.63 0.95
C ASN A 29 6.05 -5.93 0.80
N THR A 30 6.30 -6.93 1.64
CA THR A 30 5.51 -8.18 1.66
C THR A 30 4.04 -7.88 1.98
N ILE A 31 3.77 -7.13 3.05
CA ILE A 31 2.41 -6.76 3.45
C ILE A 31 1.72 -5.96 2.35
N ARG A 32 2.42 -5.03 1.69
CA ARG A 32 1.91 -4.28 0.55
C ARG A 32 1.47 -5.21 -0.58
N ALA A 33 2.32 -6.13 -1.00
CA ALA A 33 2.02 -7.07 -2.08
C ALA A 33 0.81 -7.97 -1.74
N GLU A 34 0.69 -8.41 -0.49
CA GLU A 34 -0.45 -9.20 -0.01
C GLU A 34 -1.77 -8.42 -0.06
N ILE A 35 -1.75 -7.15 0.38
CA ILE A 35 -2.93 -6.28 0.33
C ILE A 35 -3.32 -5.99 -1.12
N GLU A 36 -2.37 -5.65 -2.00
CA GLU A 36 -2.62 -5.43 -3.42
C GLU A 36 -3.21 -6.67 -4.11
N ASN A 37 -2.71 -7.85 -3.77
CA ASN A 37 -3.27 -9.10 -4.29
C ASN A 37 -4.72 -9.31 -3.81
N SER A 38 -4.99 -9.03 -2.53
CA SER A 38 -6.33 -9.11 -1.95
C SER A 38 -7.30 -8.13 -2.61
N VAL A 39 -6.86 -6.89 -2.86
CA VAL A 39 -7.63 -5.88 -3.60
C VAL A 39 -7.96 -6.36 -5.01
N ARG A 40 -6.96 -6.81 -5.78
CA ARG A 40 -7.20 -7.34 -7.15
C ARG A 40 -8.16 -8.52 -7.16
N HIS A 41 -8.09 -9.39 -6.16
CA HIS A 41 -8.98 -10.53 -6.07
C HIS A 41 -10.43 -10.10 -5.77
N LEU A 42 -10.61 -9.18 -4.81
CA LEU A 42 -11.93 -8.63 -4.47
C LEU A 42 -12.54 -7.82 -5.63
N GLU A 43 -11.75 -7.04 -6.35
CA GLU A 43 -12.23 -6.28 -7.52
C GLU A 43 -12.70 -7.20 -8.64
N ARG A 44 -11.97 -8.29 -8.92
CA ARG A 44 -12.43 -9.32 -9.87
C ARG A 44 -13.69 -10.03 -9.39
N SER A 45 -13.76 -10.36 -8.10
CA SER A 45 -14.95 -10.98 -7.51
C SER A 45 -16.17 -10.07 -7.60
N ASN A 46 -16.02 -8.78 -7.30
CA ASN A 46 -17.10 -7.79 -7.40
C ASN A 46 -17.55 -7.63 -8.85
N LYS A 47 -16.61 -7.54 -9.80
CA LYS A 47 -16.95 -7.49 -11.23
C LYS A 47 -17.81 -8.68 -11.65
N ARG A 48 -17.44 -9.90 -11.22
CA ARG A 48 -18.22 -11.11 -11.50
C ARG A 48 -19.62 -11.07 -10.86
N LEU A 49 -19.73 -10.62 -9.61
CA LEU A 49 -21.02 -10.46 -8.93
C LEU A 49 -21.91 -9.41 -9.59
N GLU A 50 -21.34 -8.28 -10.02
CA GLU A 50 -22.03 -7.23 -10.76
C GLU A 50 -22.59 -7.75 -12.09
N MET A 51 -21.84 -8.60 -12.79
CA MET A 51 -22.32 -9.28 -14.00
C MET A 51 -23.53 -10.19 -13.72
N TYR A 52 -23.53 -10.93 -12.60
CA TYR A 52 -24.69 -11.74 -12.22
C TYR A 52 -25.91 -10.90 -11.86
N VAL A 53 -25.70 -9.79 -11.14
CA VAL A 53 -26.77 -8.84 -10.82
C VAL A 53 -27.36 -8.26 -12.10
N ALA A 54 -26.52 -7.82 -13.05
CA ALA A 54 -26.97 -7.30 -14.34
C ALA A 54 -27.76 -8.34 -15.14
N LYS A 55 -27.27 -9.59 -15.20
CA LYS A 55 -27.96 -10.71 -15.87
C LYS A 55 -29.34 -10.98 -15.26
N LEU A 56 -29.46 -10.95 -13.93
CA LEU A 56 -30.73 -11.15 -13.23
C LEU A 56 -31.71 -9.98 -13.41
N MET A 57 -31.20 -8.75 -13.51
CA MET A 57 -32.02 -7.55 -13.74
C MET A 57 -32.43 -7.35 -15.21
N GLY A 58 -31.91 -8.18 -16.12
CA GLY A 58 -32.17 -8.04 -17.56
C GLY A 58 -31.51 -6.82 -18.19
N GLU A 59 -30.47 -6.27 -17.55
CA GLU A 59 -29.72 -5.14 -18.07
C GLU A 59 -28.73 -5.61 -19.16
N PRO A 60 -28.61 -4.90 -20.29
CA PRO A 60 -27.59 -5.19 -21.28
C PRO A 60 -26.22 -4.90 -20.67
N HIS A 61 -25.45 -5.95 -20.41
CA HIS A 61 -24.10 -5.81 -19.89
C HIS A 61 -23.11 -5.90 -21.06
N GLU A 62 -22.43 -4.80 -21.38
CA GLU A 62 -21.45 -4.70 -22.49
C GLU A 62 -20.10 -5.36 -22.19
N VAL A 63 -19.96 -6.04 -21.05
CA VAL A 63 -18.67 -6.54 -20.58
C VAL A 63 -18.49 -7.99 -21.02
N ASP A 64 -17.32 -8.28 -21.61
CA ASP A 64 -16.91 -9.61 -22.07
C ASP A 64 -17.36 -10.73 -21.12
N ASN A 65 -18.06 -11.73 -21.68
CA ASN A 65 -18.56 -12.94 -21.02
C ASN A 65 -17.47 -13.82 -20.38
N GLU A 66 -16.20 -13.38 -20.37
CA GLU A 66 -15.04 -14.12 -19.84
C GLU A 66 -15.23 -14.58 -18.37
N TYR A 67 -16.04 -13.85 -17.59
CA TYR A 67 -16.25 -14.12 -16.16
C TYR A 67 -17.55 -14.86 -15.84
N LEU A 68 -18.42 -15.07 -16.83
CA LEU A 68 -19.73 -15.72 -16.64
C LEU A 68 -19.67 -17.15 -17.16
N ASP A 69 -19.87 -18.12 -16.27
CA ASP A 69 -20.19 -19.49 -16.70
C ASP A 69 -21.66 -19.52 -17.13
N GLU A 70 -21.90 -19.77 -18.42
CA GLU A 70 -23.24 -19.85 -19.00
C GLU A 70 -24.08 -20.99 -18.38
N ASN A 71 -23.43 -21.99 -17.78
CA ASN A 71 -24.08 -23.13 -17.12
C ASN A 71 -24.46 -22.86 -15.67
N GLU A 72 -24.12 -21.70 -15.12
CA GLU A 72 -24.42 -21.36 -13.73
C GLU A 72 -25.90 -21.00 -13.62
N ASN A 73 -26.64 -21.86 -12.91
CA ASN A 73 -28.08 -21.72 -12.71
C ASN A 73 -28.32 -20.73 -11.58
N ILE A 74 -28.54 -19.47 -11.94
CA ILE A 74 -28.66 -18.34 -11.02
C ILE A 74 -30.12 -17.94 -10.95
N ASN A 75 -30.66 -17.89 -9.73
CA ASN A 75 -32.06 -17.58 -9.50
C ASN A 75 -32.24 -16.13 -8.99
N MET A 76 -33.45 -15.61 -9.13
CA MET A 76 -33.82 -14.28 -8.63
C MET A 76 -33.65 -14.17 -7.11
N ASP A 77 -33.76 -15.29 -6.39
CA ASP A 77 -33.52 -15.37 -4.95
C ASP A 77 -32.05 -15.08 -4.57
N ASP A 78 -31.10 -15.30 -5.49
CA ASP A 78 -29.67 -15.05 -5.28
C ASP A 78 -29.31 -13.56 -5.44
N LEU A 79 -30.20 -12.76 -6.05
CA LEU A 79 -29.97 -11.35 -6.31
C LEU A 79 -29.60 -10.58 -5.04
N LYS A 80 -30.37 -10.79 -3.97
CA LYS A 80 -30.13 -10.12 -2.68
C LYS A 80 -28.80 -10.55 -2.08
N LEU A 81 -28.43 -11.82 -2.23
CA LEU A 81 -27.18 -12.37 -1.72
C LEU A 81 -25.98 -11.76 -2.45
N PHE A 82 -26.06 -11.59 -3.78
CA PHE A 82 -25.00 -10.95 -4.55
C PHE A 82 -24.85 -9.47 -4.20
N GLN A 83 -25.96 -8.75 -4.05
CA GLN A 83 -25.93 -7.33 -3.63
C GLN A 83 -25.35 -7.17 -2.22
N GLU A 84 -25.68 -8.07 -1.29
CA GLU A 84 -25.08 -8.12 0.04
C GLU A 84 -23.58 -8.37 -0.03
N SER A 85 -23.18 -9.35 -0.85
CA SER A 85 -21.77 -9.74 -1.03
C SER A 85 -20.94 -8.60 -1.61
N ILE A 86 -21.45 -7.89 -2.62
CA ILE A 86 -20.79 -6.71 -3.19
C ILE A 86 -20.61 -5.63 -2.12
N ARG A 87 -21.64 -5.39 -1.29
CA ARG A 87 -21.58 -4.37 -0.24
C ARG A 87 -20.53 -4.70 0.80
N GLU A 88 -20.50 -5.94 1.28
CA GLU A 88 -19.50 -6.39 2.27
C GLU A 88 -18.09 -6.33 1.68
N ASN A 89 -17.90 -6.78 0.44
CA ASN A 89 -16.62 -6.70 -0.25
C ASN A 89 -16.13 -5.25 -0.40
N ASN A 90 -17.04 -4.29 -0.63
CA ASN A 90 -16.70 -2.87 -0.71
C ASN A 90 -16.22 -2.30 0.64
N ILE A 91 -16.75 -2.77 1.76
CA ILE A 91 -16.26 -2.41 3.11
C ILE A 91 -14.82 -2.90 3.28
N VAL A 92 -14.56 -4.16 2.90
CA VAL A 92 -13.21 -4.75 2.96
C VAL A 92 -12.24 -4.03 2.02
N LEU A 93 -12.67 -3.68 0.81
CA LEU A 93 -11.88 -2.90 -0.14
C LEU A 93 -11.51 -1.53 0.41
N SER A 94 -12.45 -0.82 1.05
CA SER A 94 -12.16 0.46 1.71
C SER A 94 -11.07 0.28 2.76
N ASN A 95 -11.18 -0.73 3.62
CA ASN A 95 -10.17 -0.99 4.65
C ASN A 95 -8.79 -1.32 4.05
N HIS A 96 -8.75 -2.09 2.96
CA HIS A 96 -7.49 -2.37 2.26
C HIS A 96 -6.88 -1.12 1.63
N ARG A 97 -7.69 -0.22 1.06
CA ARG A 97 -7.23 1.07 0.52
C ARG A 97 -6.66 1.96 1.61
N ASP A 98 -7.33 2.05 2.76
CA ASP A 98 -6.83 2.81 3.93
C ASP A 98 -5.47 2.27 4.41
N ARG A 99 -5.31 0.95 4.42
CA ARG A 99 -4.04 0.30 4.79
C ARG A 99 -2.93 0.57 3.76
N LEU A 100 -3.23 0.56 2.46
CA LEU A 100 -2.26 0.94 1.43
C LEU A 100 -1.85 2.42 1.57
N GLU A 101 -2.79 3.29 1.91
CA GLU A 101 -2.49 4.69 2.19
C GLU A 101 -1.55 4.84 3.40
N ALA A 102 -1.83 4.14 4.50
CA ALA A 102 -0.95 4.13 5.68
C ALA A 102 0.48 3.65 5.33
N LEU A 103 0.61 2.59 4.52
CA LEU A 103 1.91 2.11 4.02
C LEU A 103 2.62 3.16 3.15
N ASN A 104 1.88 3.90 2.31
CA ASN A 104 2.44 4.99 1.51
C ASN A 104 2.95 6.13 2.39
N GLN A 105 2.17 6.55 3.38
CA GLN A 105 2.56 7.59 4.33
C GLN A 105 3.83 7.19 5.10
N GLU A 106 3.92 5.95 5.56
CA GLU A 106 5.10 5.42 6.25
C GLU A 106 6.33 5.38 5.33
N THR A 107 6.15 4.98 4.06
CA THR A 107 7.23 4.98 3.07
C THR A 107 7.77 6.39 2.84
N ILE A 108 6.87 7.37 2.68
CA ILE A 108 7.23 8.80 2.53
C ILE A 108 7.96 9.31 3.79
N TYR A 109 7.48 8.94 4.98
CA TYR A 109 8.11 9.32 6.24
C TYR A 109 9.55 8.79 6.34
N ARG A 110 9.79 7.52 5.98
CA ARG A 110 11.15 6.93 5.98
C ARG A 110 12.07 7.60 4.97
N VAL A 111 11.60 7.84 3.74
CA VAL A 111 12.40 8.50 2.69
C VAL A 111 12.73 9.95 3.08
N SER A 112 11.77 10.71 3.60
CA SER A 112 11.98 12.11 4.01
C SER A 112 12.77 12.25 5.33
N GLY A 113 12.60 11.33 6.27
CA GLY A 113 13.28 11.32 7.57
C GLY A 113 14.75 10.87 7.51
N THR A 114 15.12 10.05 6.54
CA THR A 114 16.52 9.60 6.35
C THR A 114 17.46 10.76 6.00
N SER A 115 16.94 11.87 5.50
CA SER A 115 17.75 13.07 5.18
C SER A 115 18.23 13.86 6.42
N LYS A 116 17.67 13.63 7.62
CA LYS A 116 18.00 14.41 8.83
C LYS A 116 19.03 13.81 9.79
N ASN A 117 19.50 12.57 9.59
CA ASN A 117 20.42 11.89 10.52
C ASN A 117 21.77 11.50 9.90
N ILE A 118 22.47 12.45 9.24
CA ILE A 118 23.89 12.26 8.85
C ILE A 118 24.85 13.22 9.58
N ASN A 119 24.37 14.24 10.31
CA ASN A 119 25.24 15.19 11.03
C ASN A 119 25.28 14.95 12.54
N GLY A 120 25.70 13.74 12.94
CA GLY A 120 25.65 13.31 14.34
C GLY A 120 26.94 12.77 14.94
N VAL A 121 28.11 12.86 14.29
CA VAL A 121 29.41 12.59 14.94
C VAL A 121 30.52 13.44 14.31
N VAL A 122 30.66 14.69 14.75
CA VAL A 122 31.94 15.41 14.66
C VAL A 122 32.46 15.56 16.08
N ASN A 123 33.39 14.67 16.42
CA ASN A 123 34.12 14.70 17.69
C ASN A 123 35.15 15.84 17.61
N ASN A 124 34.80 17.02 18.11
CA ASN A 124 35.72 18.14 18.23
C ASN A 124 36.61 17.97 19.47
N ASN A 125 37.78 17.35 19.27
CA ASN A 125 38.92 17.47 20.16
C ASN A 125 40.15 17.85 19.32
N GLY A 126 40.63 19.09 19.46
CA GLY A 126 41.81 19.53 18.73
C GLY A 126 42.00 21.04 18.73
N LYS A 127 42.23 21.60 19.91
CA LYS A 127 42.68 22.97 20.13
C LYS A 127 44.17 23.04 19.71
N MET A 128 44.51 23.87 18.72
CA MET A 128 45.87 24.40 18.53
C MET A 128 45.78 25.72 17.76
N ASP A 129 46.13 26.80 18.45
CA ASP A 129 46.35 28.13 17.90
C ASP A 129 47.79 28.25 17.33
N ILE A 130 47.98 29.32 16.54
CA ILE A 130 49.23 30.09 16.30
C ILE A 130 50.01 29.80 15.00
N ASP A 131 49.71 30.68 14.04
CA ASP A 131 50.59 31.56 13.25
C ASP A 131 51.50 31.06 12.10
N SER A 132 51.40 31.87 11.03
CA SER A 132 52.45 32.27 10.10
C SER A 132 52.89 31.28 9.03
N GLU A 133 52.50 31.51 7.77
CA GLU A 133 53.34 32.29 6.85
C GLU A 133 52.71 32.41 5.46
N MET A 134 53.08 33.53 4.85
CA MET A 134 52.68 34.07 3.58
C MET A 134 53.38 33.32 2.42
N GLU A 135 52.63 32.78 1.46
CA GLU A 135 53.18 32.62 0.11
C GLU A 135 52.10 32.74 -0.97
N LYS A 136 52.19 33.83 -1.73
CA LYS A 136 51.44 34.07 -2.96
C LYS A 136 52.08 33.22 -4.06
N SER A 137 51.30 32.40 -4.75
CA SER A 137 51.69 31.91 -6.09
C SER A 137 50.45 31.72 -6.97
N ALA A 138 50.65 32.02 -8.25
CA ALA A 138 49.73 32.63 -9.20
C ALA A 138 48.58 31.73 -9.72
N PRO A 139 47.53 32.33 -10.34
CA PRO A 139 46.46 31.59 -11.01
C PRO A 139 46.96 31.10 -12.37
N SER A 140 46.98 29.79 -12.60
CA SER A 140 47.20 29.27 -13.96
C SER A 140 45.87 29.01 -14.65
N SER A 141 45.80 29.51 -15.87
CA SER A 141 44.62 29.74 -16.67
C SER A 141 44.51 28.69 -17.79
N ILE A 142 43.34 28.68 -18.43
CA ILE A 142 43.09 28.36 -19.86
C ILE A 142 42.72 26.91 -20.18
N TYR A 143 41.44 26.75 -20.49
CA TYR A 143 40.85 25.74 -21.36
C TYR A 143 41.30 25.96 -22.82
N LEU A 144 41.71 24.88 -23.47
CA LEU A 144 41.65 24.68 -24.92
C LEU A 144 41.17 23.26 -25.17
#